data_AF-A0A171DLP5-F1
#
_entry.id   AF-A0A171DLP5-F1
#
_cell.length_a   1.000
_cell.length_b   1.000
_cell.length_c   1.000
_cell.angle_alpha   90.00
_cell.angle_beta   90.00
_cell.angle_gamma   90.00
#
_symmetry.space_group_name_H-M   'P 1'
#
loop_
_entity.id
_entity.type
_entity.pdbx_description
1 polymer ?
#
loop_
_entity_poly.entity_id
_entity_poly.type
_entity_poly.pdbx_seq_one_letter_code
_entity_poly.pdbx_strand_id
1 'polypeptide(L)'
;MYWESGTAHLLPRPLRLPDGTSRTHGPLFLSERRPVPARRPAAADLCPRTGRARPGYDRARVLLEMYAGLDLHQLRHSAATHLGEAEIPLQLIMGKTRHENPRTALRYVEPGAEAIAAVTEVLAPRRRTH
;
A
#
# COMPACT_ATOMS: atom_id res chain seq x y z
N MET A 1 9.50 -1.06 -8.67
CA MET A 1 8.25 -0.37 -8.31
C MET A 1 7.90 0.52 -9.49
N TYR A 2 6.77 0.26 -10.14
CA TYR A 2 6.30 1.05 -11.28
C TYR A 2 5.06 1.83 -10.83
N TRP A 3 5.05 3.13 -11.10
CA TRP A 3 3.93 4.00 -10.77
C TRP A 3 3.07 4.18 -12.01
N GLU A 4 1.76 4.26 -11.83
CA GLU A 4 0.85 4.68 -12.90
C GLU A 4 1.25 6.10 -13.37
N SER A 5 1.09 6.38 -14.66
CA SER A 5 1.57 7.60 -15.34
C SER A 5 1.16 8.89 -14.63
N GLY A 6 -0.08 8.99 -14.16
CA GLY A 6 -0.57 10.12 -13.38
C GLY A 6 0.17 10.28 -12.05
N THR A 7 0.40 9.19 -11.33
CA THR A 7 1.20 9.23 -10.09
C THR A 7 2.66 9.59 -10.39
N ALA A 8 3.25 9.00 -11.42
CA ALA A 8 4.63 9.27 -11.84
C ALA A 8 4.87 10.76 -12.14
N HIS A 9 3.90 11.41 -12.80
CA HIS A 9 3.96 12.84 -13.11
C HIS A 9 3.95 13.73 -11.84
N LEU A 10 3.38 13.25 -10.73
CA LEU A 10 3.35 14.00 -9.47
C LEU A 10 4.61 13.82 -8.63
N LEU A 11 5.37 12.73 -8.81
CA LEU A 11 6.56 12.40 -8.00
C LEU A 11 7.66 13.46 -7.94
N PRO A 12 7.96 14.23 -9.01
CA PRO A 12 9.00 15.26 -8.93
C PRO A 12 8.72 16.32 -7.85
N ARG A 13 7.45 16.58 -7.52
CA ARG A 13 7.06 17.59 -6.52
C ARG A 13 7.50 17.22 -5.10
N PRO A 14 7.13 16.06 -4.52
CA PRO A 14 7.55 15.66 -3.19
C PRO A 14 9.03 15.21 -3.09
N LEU A 15 9.69 14.91 -4.22
CA LEU A 15 11.09 14.51 -4.25
C LEU A 15 12.06 15.68 -4.32
N ARG A 16 11.63 16.85 -4.80
CA ARG A 16 12.50 18.03 -4.94
C ARG A 16 12.99 18.54 -3.58
N LEU A 17 14.28 18.82 -3.49
CA LEU A 17 14.96 19.38 -2.33
C LEU A 17 15.14 20.90 -2.48
N PRO A 18 15.38 21.64 -1.37
CA PRO A 18 15.58 23.09 -1.42
C PRO A 18 16.78 23.54 -2.26
N ASP A 19 17.78 22.67 -2.42
CA ASP A 19 18.99 22.90 -3.23
C ASP A 19 18.79 22.64 -4.73
N GLY A 20 17.55 22.35 -5.16
CA GLY A 20 17.21 22.08 -6.56
C GLY A 20 17.42 20.64 -7.01
N THR A 21 18.02 19.79 -6.17
CA THR A 21 18.23 18.36 -6.48
C THR A 21 16.99 17.52 -6.14
N SER A 22 17.04 16.22 -6.46
CA SER A 22 15.97 15.27 -6.13
C SER A 22 16.43 14.25 -5.10
N ARG A 23 15.53 13.95 -4.15
CA ARG A 23 15.74 12.91 -3.15
C ARG A 23 15.69 11.53 -3.82
N THR A 24 16.73 10.74 -3.58
CA THR A 24 16.83 9.36 -4.08
C THR A 24 16.55 8.30 -3.01
N HIS A 25 16.53 8.69 -1.72
CA HIS A 25 16.36 7.77 -0.58
C HIS A 25 15.56 8.43 0.55
N GLY A 26 14.90 7.62 1.39
CA GLY A 26 14.09 8.08 2.52
C GLY A 26 12.60 8.25 2.19
N PRO A 27 11.79 8.70 3.16
CA PRO A 27 10.33 8.73 3.01
C PRO A 27 9.85 9.74 1.95
N LEU A 28 8.81 9.37 1.19
CA LEU A 28 8.24 10.19 0.12
C LEU A 28 7.55 11.47 0.66
N PHE A 29 6.76 11.31 1.71
CA PHE A 29 6.07 12.40 2.39
C PHE A 29 6.79 12.76 3.67
N LEU A 30 7.00 14.05 3.90
CA LEU A 30 7.72 14.58 5.04
C LEU A 30 6.84 15.49 5.88
N SER A 31 7.03 15.45 7.20
CA SER A 31 6.52 16.47 8.10
C SER A 31 7.14 17.83 7.77
N GLU A 32 6.38 18.89 7.97
CA GLU A 32 6.87 20.26 7.79
C GLU A 32 7.99 20.59 8.79
N ARG A 33 7.82 20.18 10.04
CA ARG A 33 8.78 20.40 11.14
C ARG A 33 9.69 19.19 11.32
N ARG A 34 10.91 19.44 11.80
CA ARG A 34 11.84 18.37 12.21
C ARG A 34 11.37 17.75 13.54
N PRO A 35 11.57 16.44 13.76
CA PRO A 35 11.28 15.83 15.04
C PRO A 35 12.23 16.37 16.11
N VAL A 36 11.72 16.49 17.34
CA VAL A 36 12.54 16.84 18.50
C VAL A 36 13.45 15.68 18.89
N PRO A 37 14.65 15.91 19.46
CA PRO A 37 15.59 14.84 19.82
C PRO A 37 14.99 13.74 20.68
N ALA A 38 14.12 14.11 21.64
CA ALA A 38 13.44 13.18 22.54
C ALA A 38 12.40 12.25 21.87
N ARG A 39 11.99 12.54 20.63
CA ARG A 39 10.99 11.74 19.87
C ARG A 39 11.48 11.46 18.45
N ARG A 40 12.77 11.16 18.32
CA ARG A 40 13.39 10.89 17.02
C ARG A 40 12.90 9.53 16.48
N PRO A 41 12.29 9.48 15.29
CA PRO A 41 11.92 8.21 14.65
C PRO A 41 13.14 7.38 14.25
N ALA A 42 12.89 6.13 13.84
CA ALA A 42 13.90 5.28 13.24
C ALA A 42 14.54 5.96 12.02
N ALA A 43 15.81 5.63 11.73
CA ALA A 43 16.54 6.22 10.61
C ALA A 43 15.82 6.05 9.26
N ALA A 44 15.11 4.93 9.07
CA ALA A 44 14.32 4.66 7.86
C ALA A 44 13.17 5.66 7.65
N ASP A 45 12.64 6.26 8.72
CA ASP A 45 11.57 7.25 8.68
C ASP A 45 12.10 8.70 8.66
N LEU A 46 13.42 8.90 8.54
CA LEU A 46 14.04 10.21 8.44
C LEU A 46 14.58 10.45 7.03
N CYS A 47 14.34 11.65 6.51
CA CYS A 47 15.04 12.11 5.31
C CYS A 47 16.49 12.48 5.68
N PRO A 48 17.51 11.83 5.10
CA PRO A 48 18.91 12.06 5.46
C PRO A 48 19.40 13.48 5.07
N ARG A 49 18.74 14.11 4.08
CA ARG A 49 19.10 15.46 3.60
C ARG A 49 18.44 16.57 4.44
N THR A 50 17.16 16.44 4.76
CA THR A 50 16.39 17.52 5.41
C THR A 50 16.24 17.35 6.92
N GLY A 51 16.49 16.14 7.44
CA GLY A 51 16.27 15.78 8.84
C GLY A 51 14.79 15.71 9.23
N ARG A 52 13.87 15.84 8.28
CA ARG A 52 12.41 15.75 8.51
C ARG A 52 11.97 14.30 8.50
N ALA A 53 10.91 14.01 9.26
CA ALA A 53 10.40 12.65 9.42
C ALA A 53 9.25 12.37 8.47
N ARG A 54 8.98 11.09 8.24
CA ARG A 54 7.68 10.63 7.72
C ARG A 54 6.56 11.10 8.66
N PRO A 55 5.41 11.60 8.16
CA PRO A 55 4.27 11.86 9.01
C PRO A 55 3.80 10.57 9.69
N GLY A 56 3.54 10.64 10.99
CA GLY A 56 2.92 9.54 11.73
C GLY A 56 1.49 9.27 11.24
N TYR A 57 0.95 8.12 11.62
CA TYR A 57 -0.38 7.66 11.19
C TYR A 57 -1.48 8.70 11.43
N ASP A 58 -1.57 9.26 12.64
CA ASP A 58 -2.60 10.23 12.99
C ASP A 58 -2.51 11.50 12.15
N ARG A 59 -1.29 11.98 11.89
CA ARG A 59 -1.11 13.17 11.05
C ARG A 59 -1.44 12.87 9.59
N ALA A 60 -1.07 11.70 9.09
CA ALA A 60 -1.42 11.27 7.74
C ALA A 60 -2.94 11.15 7.57
N ARG A 61 -3.66 10.62 8.57
CA ARG A 61 -5.12 10.53 8.58
C ARG A 61 -5.77 11.90 8.44
N VAL A 62 -5.37 12.86 9.28
CA VAL A 62 -5.91 14.24 9.24
C VAL A 62 -5.61 14.93 7.91
N LEU A 63 -4.40 14.77 7.36
CA LEU A 63 -4.03 15.39 6.10
C LEU A 63 -4.79 14.80 4.92
N LEU A 64 -4.96 13.47 4.88
CA LEU A 64 -5.69 12.81 3.81
C LEU A 64 -7.17 13.22 3.82
N GLU A 65 -7.78 13.26 5.00
CA GLU A 65 -9.17 13.68 5.18
C GLU A 65 -9.35 15.14 4.73
N MET A 66 -8.45 16.03 5.14
CA MET A 66 -8.49 17.45 4.81
C MET A 66 -8.35 17.75 3.31
N TYR A 67 -7.42 17.07 2.63
CA TYR A 67 -7.05 17.42 1.25
C TYR A 67 -7.69 16.53 0.18
N ALA A 68 -8.12 15.33 0.53
CA ALA A 68 -8.72 14.39 -0.41
C ALA A 68 -10.15 13.97 -0.02
N GLY A 69 -10.63 14.32 1.18
CA GLY A 69 -11.92 13.81 1.68
C GLY A 69 -11.90 12.30 1.92
N LEU A 70 -10.70 11.70 2.02
CA LEU A 70 -10.51 10.27 2.18
C LEU A 70 -9.91 9.95 3.54
N ASP A 71 -10.26 8.80 4.11
CA ASP A 71 -9.60 8.27 5.29
C ASP A 71 -8.57 7.17 4.91
N LEU A 72 -7.65 6.87 5.84
CA LEU A 72 -6.64 5.81 5.62
C LEU A 72 -7.26 4.40 5.58
N HIS A 73 -8.47 4.23 6.12
CA HIS A 73 -9.18 2.96 6.08
C HIS A 73 -9.65 2.66 4.64
N GLN A 74 -10.13 3.66 3.90
CA GLN A 74 -10.53 3.56 2.50
C GLN A 74 -9.36 3.17 1.60
N LEU A 75 -8.17 3.75 1.83
CA LEU A 75 -6.96 3.36 1.07
C LEU A 75 -6.59 1.90 1.33
N ARG A 76 -6.64 1.47 2.60
CA ARG A 76 -6.37 0.09 2.98
C ARG A 76 -7.43 -0.87 2.39
N HIS A 77 -8.69 -0.47 2.41
CA HIS A 77 -9.81 -1.22 1.86
C HIS A 77 -9.63 -1.41 0.35
N SER A 78 -9.44 -0.34 -0.41
CA SER A 78 -9.18 -0.38 -1.85
C SER A 78 -7.95 -1.22 -2.20
N ALA A 79 -6.85 -1.07 -1.46
CA ALA A 79 -5.66 -1.89 -1.68
C ALA A 79 -5.93 -3.39 -1.45
N ALA A 80 -6.72 -3.74 -0.43
CA ALA A 80 -7.09 -5.12 -0.18
C ALA A 80 -8.05 -5.68 -1.24
N THR A 81 -9.01 -4.87 -1.72
CA THR A 81 -9.89 -5.21 -2.84
C THR A 81 -9.09 -5.50 -4.10
N HIS A 82 -8.15 -4.62 -4.47
CA HIS A 82 -7.28 -4.85 -5.63
C HIS A 82 -6.42 -6.11 -5.50
N LEU A 83 -6.00 -6.48 -4.29
CA LEU A 83 -5.30 -7.75 -4.09
C LEU A 83 -6.23 -8.95 -4.33
N GLY A 84 -7.50 -8.86 -3.95
CA GLY A 84 -8.45 -9.93 -4.23
C GLY A 84 -8.89 -10.01 -5.69
N GLU A 85 -9.05 -8.86 -6.36
CA GLU A 85 -9.24 -8.79 -7.82
C GLU A 85 -8.05 -9.40 -8.58
N ALA A 86 -6.83 -9.25 -8.06
CA ALA A 86 -5.63 -9.89 -8.59
C ALA A 86 -5.45 -11.35 -8.14
N GLU A 87 -6.50 -11.96 -7.57
CA GLU A 87 -6.55 -13.35 -7.10
C GLU A 87 -5.42 -13.73 -6.13
N ILE A 88 -4.90 -12.76 -5.36
CA ILE A 88 -3.89 -13.02 -4.35
C ILE A 88 -4.50 -13.89 -3.24
N PRO A 89 -3.83 -14.98 -2.81
CA PRO A 89 -4.36 -15.86 -1.77
C PRO A 89 -4.78 -15.11 -0.50
N LEU A 90 -5.97 -15.45 0.03
CA LEU A 90 -6.56 -14.79 1.20
C LEU A 90 -5.60 -14.70 2.39
N GLN A 91 -4.76 -15.71 2.62
CA GLN A 91 -3.78 -15.72 3.72
C GLN A 91 -2.74 -14.60 3.58
N LEU A 92 -2.31 -14.29 2.36
CA LEU A 92 -1.37 -13.20 2.09
C LEU A 92 -2.06 -11.84 2.24
N ILE A 93 -3.32 -11.73 1.79
CA ILE A 93 -4.13 -10.53 2.03
C ILE A 93 -4.30 -10.32 3.53
N MET A 94 -4.65 -11.35 4.29
CA MET A 94 -4.76 -11.31 5.76
C MET A 94 -3.46 -10.90 6.42
N GLY A 95 -2.31 -11.47 6.02
CA GLY A 95 -1.01 -11.06 6.56
C GLY A 95 -0.66 -9.61 6.25
N LYS A 96 -0.88 -9.17 5.01
CA LYS A 96 -0.64 -7.78 4.58
C LYS A 96 -1.50 -6.78 5.33
N THR A 97 -2.74 -7.17 5.59
CA THR A 97 -3.74 -6.34 6.25
C THR A 97 -3.75 -6.56 7.77
N ARG A 98 -3.15 -7.60 8.34
CA ARG A 98 -3.31 -7.96 9.76
C ARG A 98 -4.77 -8.24 10.15
N HIS A 99 -5.55 -8.89 9.28
CA HIS A 99 -6.82 -9.47 9.71
C HIS A 99 -6.54 -10.78 10.43
N GLU A 100 -7.04 -10.93 11.65
CA GLU A 100 -6.94 -12.18 12.41
C GLU A 100 -8.04 -13.17 12.03
N ASN A 101 -9.22 -12.66 11.70
CA ASN A 101 -10.39 -13.48 11.37
C ASN A 101 -10.62 -13.52 9.84
N PRO A 102 -10.54 -14.71 9.20
CA PRO A 102 -10.77 -14.85 7.75
C PRO A 102 -12.11 -14.26 7.29
N ARG A 103 -13.17 -14.38 8.10
CA ARG A 103 -14.50 -13.85 7.75
C ARG A 103 -14.49 -12.35 7.48
N THR A 104 -13.62 -11.61 8.16
CA THR A 104 -13.52 -10.16 7.98
C THR A 104 -12.77 -9.78 6.71
N ALA A 105 -11.88 -10.65 6.22
CA ALA A 105 -11.08 -10.46 5.01
C ALA A 105 -11.74 -11.05 3.75
N LEU A 106 -12.69 -11.99 3.90
CA LEU A 106 -13.43 -12.58 2.76
C LEU A 106 -14.12 -11.53 1.89
N ARG A 107 -14.50 -10.37 2.44
CA ARG A 107 -15.09 -9.27 1.67
C ARG A 107 -14.22 -8.73 0.53
N TYR A 108 -12.92 -9.03 0.55
CA TYR A 108 -11.97 -8.58 -0.47
C TYR A 108 -11.82 -9.60 -1.61
N VAL A 109 -12.28 -10.83 -1.44
CA VAL A 109 -12.04 -11.93 -2.38
C VAL A 109 -13.38 -12.41 -2.92
N GLU A 110 -13.56 -12.26 -4.23
CA GLU A 110 -14.70 -12.82 -4.96
C GLU A 110 -14.15 -13.73 -6.07
N PRO A 111 -14.12 -15.06 -5.87
CA PRO A 111 -13.60 -15.98 -6.87
C PRO A 111 -14.46 -15.94 -8.13
N GLY A 112 -13.85 -15.57 -9.26
CA GLY A 112 -14.52 -15.60 -10.56
C GLY A 112 -14.83 -17.03 -11.03
N ALA A 113 -15.75 -17.16 -11.98
CA ALA A 113 -16.11 -18.45 -12.57
C ALA A 113 -14.90 -19.17 -13.18
N GLU A 114 -13.94 -18.43 -13.76
CA GLU A 114 -12.69 -18.96 -14.31
C GLU A 114 -11.80 -19.59 -13.23
N ALA A 115 -11.61 -18.91 -12.09
CA ALA A 115 -10.84 -19.45 -10.98
C ALA A 115 -11.48 -20.73 -10.42
N ILE A 116 -12.82 -20.78 -10.33
CA ILE A 116 -13.56 -21.97 -9.92
C ILE A 116 -13.37 -23.11 -10.94
N ALA A 117 -13.42 -22.81 -12.23
CA ALA A 117 -13.17 -23.79 -13.30
C ALA A 117 -11.74 -24.35 -13.23
N ALA A 118 -10.73 -23.49 -13.03
CA ALA A 118 -9.35 -23.91 -12.87
C ALA A 118 -9.14 -24.85 -11.68
N VAL A 119 -9.76 -24.54 -10.53
CA VAL A 119 -9.75 -25.45 -9.36
C VAL A 119 -10.46 -26.77 -9.66
N THR A 120 -11.55 -26.73 -10.43
CA THR A 120 -12.28 -27.93 -10.85
C THR A 120 -11.43 -28.81 -11.76
N GLU A 121 -10.66 -28.22 -12.69
CA GLU A 121 -9.74 -28.95 -13.56
C GLU A 121 -8.62 -29.66 -12.78
N VAL A 122 -8.15 -29.09 -11.66
CA VAL A 122 -7.17 -29.78 -10.77
C VAL A 122 -7.76 -31.08 -10.19
N LEU A 123 -9.06 -31.10 -9.94
CA LEU A 123 -9.77 -32.28 -9.45
C LEU A 123 -10.22 -33.22 -10.58
N ALA A 124 -10.05 -32.83 -11.84
CA ALA A 124 -10.51 -33.61 -12.97
C ALA A 124 -9.73 -34.94 -13.07
N PRO A 125 -10.40 -36.07 -13.35
CA PRO A 125 -9.72 -37.35 -13.54
C PRO A 125 -8.74 -37.27 -14.72
N ARG A 126 -7.63 -38.02 -14.64
CA ARG A 126 -6.65 -38.12 -15.74
C ARG A 126 -7.38 -38.50 -17.02
N ARG A 127 -7.28 -37.66 -18.06
CA ARG A 127 -7.86 -37.97 -19.37
C ARG A 127 -7.23 -39.27 -19.90
N ARG A 128 -8.07 -40.21 -20.31
CA ARG A 128 -7.61 -41.43 -20.99
C ARG A 128 -7.08 -41.04 -22.35
N THR A 129 -5.79 -41.25 -22.58
CA THR A 129 -5.16 -41.20 -23.90
C THR A 129 -5.39 -42.54 -24.59
N HIS A 130 -6.02 -42.51 -25.76
CA HIS A 130 -6.11 -43.66 -26.66
C HIS A 130 -4.86 -43.76 -27.54
#